data_AF-Q9M3T1-F1
#
_entry.id   AF-Q9M3T1-F1
#
_cell.length_a   1.000
_cell.length_b   1.000
_cell.length_c   1.000
_cell.angle_alpha   90.00
_cell.angle_beta   90.00
_cell.angle_gamma   90.00
#
_symmetry.space_group_name_H-M   'P 1'
#
loop_
_entity.id
_entity.type
_entity.pdbx_description
1 polymer ?
#
loop_
_entity_poly.entity_id
_entity_poly.type
_entity_poly.pdbx_seq_one_letter_code
_entity_poly.pdbx_strand_id
1 'polypeptide(L)' 'NKRIGDCNLVHSGGPYGENLAWSSADLSGTAAVKMWVDEKADYDYNSNSCAAGKVCG' A
#
# COMPACT_ATOMS: atom_id res chain seq x y z
N ASN A 1 -1.20 3.58 -20.50
CA ASN A 1 -1.65 3.28 -19.12
C ASN A 1 -1.91 1.78 -19.01
N LYS A 2 -0.88 0.99 -18.65
CA LYS A 2 -0.97 -0.49 -18.68
C LYS A 2 -1.65 -1.08 -17.43
N ARG A 3 -1.65 -0.33 -16.32
CA ARG A 3 -2.12 -0.81 -15.00
C ARG A 3 -3.63 -0.71 -14.78
N ILE A 4 -4.32 0.17 -15.51
CA ILE A 4 -5.79 0.20 -15.54
C ILE A 4 -6.35 -1.11 -16.13
N GLY A 5 -5.64 -1.74 -17.07
CA GLY A 5 -6.14 -2.92 -17.78
C GLY A 5 -5.80 -4.26 -17.13
N ASP A 6 -4.70 -4.34 -16.37
CA ASP A 6 -4.27 -5.58 -15.72
C ASP A 6 -4.58 -5.64 -14.22
N CYS A 7 -4.99 -4.51 -13.61
CA CYS A 7 -5.31 -4.36 -12.18
C CYS A 7 -4.21 -4.88 -11.24
N ASN A 8 -2.96 -4.95 -11.71
CA ASN A 8 -1.86 -5.47 -10.91
C ASN A 8 -1.33 -4.41 -9.95
N LEU A 9 -1.19 -4.78 -8.67
CA LEU A 9 -0.52 -3.98 -7.64
C LEU A 9 1.01 -4.03 -7.83
N VAL A 10 1.50 -3.38 -8.88
CA VAL A 10 2.93 -3.30 -9.20
C VAL A 10 3.37 -1.85 -9.25
N HIS A 11 4.39 -1.53 -8.45
CA HIS A 11 4.92 -0.19 -8.38
C HIS A 11 5.43 0.33 -9.73
N SER A 12 5.27 1.64 -9.95
CA SER A 12 5.70 2.30 -11.17
C SER A 12 7.23 2.41 -11.32
N GLY A 13 7.98 2.32 -10.21
CA GLY A 13 9.44 2.48 -10.18
C GLY A 13 9.90 3.91 -10.46
N GLY A 14 9.00 4.89 -10.33
CA GLY A 14 9.30 6.30 -10.52
C GLY A 14 10.13 6.91 -9.37
N PRO A 15 10.51 8.19 -9.48
CA PRO A 15 11.34 8.87 -8.49
C PRO A 15 10.60 9.27 -7.19
N TYR A 16 9.30 9.01 -7.11
CA TYR A 16 8.45 9.40 -5.98
C TYR A 16 8.04 8.18 -5.15
N GLY A 17 7.77 8.39 -3.86
CA GLY A 17 7.08 7.39 -3.04
C GLY A 17 5.68 7.11 -3.58
N GLU A 18 5.27 5.85 -3.57
CA GLU A 18 4.01 5.41 -4.16
C GLU A 18 3.37 4.37 -3.26
N ASN A 19 2.09 4.60 -2.92
CA ASN A 19 1.26 3.61 -2.24
C ASN A 19 0.14 3.17 -3.19
N LEU A 20 -0.11 1.87 -3.24
CA LEU A 20 -1.18 1.27 -4.03
C LEU A 20 -2.23 0.67 -3.09
N ALA A 21 -3.50 0.80 -3.46
CA ALA A 21 -4.61 0.19 -2.75
C ALA A 21 -5.57 -0.44 -3.75
N TRP A 22 -6.15 -1.58 -3.36
CA TRP A 22 -7.10 -2.31 -4.18
C TRP A 22 -8.22 -2.88 -3.33
N SER A 23 -9.41 -2.93 -3.92
CA SER A 23 -10.61 -3.54 -3.35
C SER A 23 -11.40 -4.19 -4.49
N SER A 24 -12.13 -5.26 -4.19
CA SER A 24 -13.12 -5.85 -5.10
C SER A 24 -14.43 -5.05 -5.18
N ALA A 25 -14.60 -4.06 -4.30
CA ALA A 25 -15.74 -3.14 -4.26
C ALA A 25 -15.26 -1.69 -4.37
N ASP A 26 -16.19 -0.73 -4.38
CA ASP A 26 -15.86 0.69 -4.39
C ASP A 26 -14.94 1.06 -3.23
N LEU A 27 -13.80 1.64 -3.55
CA LEU A 27 -12.79 2.09 -2.59
C LEU A 27 -12.67 3.61 -2.65
N SER A 28 -13.11 4.29 -1.59
CA SER A 28 -12.90 5.73 -1.47
C SER A 28 -11.43 6.03 -1.18
N GLY A 29 -10.98 7.23 -1.56
CA GLY A 29 -9.62 7.68 -1.23
C GLY A 29 -9.36 7.71 0.28
N THR A 30 -10.37 8.07 1.09
CA THR A 30 -10.23 8.06 2.56
C THR A 30 -10.09 6.65 3.12
N ALA A 31 -10.80 5.66 2.56
CA ALA A 31 -10.65 4.27 2.95
C ALA A 31 -9.29 3.72 2.54
N ALA A 32 -8.79 4.04 1.34
CA ALA A 32 -7.46 3.67 0.89
C ALA A 32 -6.36 4.22 1.82
N VAL A 33 -6.42 5.50 2.16
CA VAL A 33 -5.47 6.11 3.10
C VAL A 33 -5.57 5.48 4.49
N LYS A 34 -6.79 5.16 4.95
CA LYS A 34 -6.97 4.46 6.23
C LYS A 34 -6.29 3.08 6.21
N MET A 35 -6.41 2.32 5.11
CA MET A 35 -5.75 1.01 4.99
C MET A 35 -4.23 1.12 5.14
N TRP A 36 -3.59 2.10 4.50
CA TRP A 36 -2.14 2.33 4.64
C TRP A 36 -1.78 2.72 6.08
N VAL A 37 -2.53 3.63 6.70
CA VAL A 37 -2.26 4.06 8.10
C VAL A 37 -2.44 2.92 9.10
N ASP A 38 -3.35 1.99 8.85
CA ASP A 38 -3.59 0.86 9.74
C ASP A 38 -2.43 -0.16 9.73
N GLU A 39 -1.53 -0.12 8.72
CA GLU A 39 -0.29 -0.91 8.69
C GLU A 39 0.65 -0.59 9.86
N LYS A 40 0.46 0.55 10.55
CA LYS A 40 1.22 0.91 11.76
C LYS A 40 1.20 -0.18 12.83
N ALA A 41 0.17 -1.02 12.87
CA ALA A 41 0.07 -2.11 13.84
C ALA A 41 1.12 -3.21 13.59
N ASP A 42 1.58 -3.35 12.34
CA ASP A 42 2.58 -4.31 11.91
C ASP A 42 3.99 -3.67 11.82
N TYR A 43 4.14 -2.38 12.15
CA TYR A 43 5.42 -1.66 12.10
C TYR A 43 6.10 -1.61 13.46
N ASP A 44 7.32 -2.17 13.55
CA ASP A 44 8.15 -2.06 14.75
C ASP A 44 9.06 -0.83 14.65
N TYR A 45 8.79 0.16 15.50
CA TYR A 45 9.58 1.40 15.58
C TYR A 45 10.99 1.20 16.14
N ASN A 46 11.26 0.12 16.90
CA ASN A 46 12.57 -0.13 17.48
C ASN A 46 13.57 -0.65 16.44
N SER A 47 13.13 -1.56 15.58
CA SER A 47 13.93 -2.12 14.49
C SER A 47 13.75 -1.37 13.17
N ASN A 48 12.78 -0.45 13.10
CA ASN A 48 12.39 0.27 11.91
C ASN A 48 12.05 -0.68 10.74
N SER A 49 11.33 -1.76 11.06
CA SER A 49 10.98 -2.84 10.14
C SER A 49 9.54 -3.31 10.32
N CYS A 50 8.96 -3.86 9.27
CA CYS A 50 7.64 -4.51 9.34
C CYS A 50 7.72 -5.92 9.92
N ALA A 51 6.58 -6.39 10.44
CA ALA A 51 6.38 -7.77 10.83
C ALA A 51 6.70 -8.73 9.68
N ALA A 52 7.13 -9.95 10.01
CA ALA A 52 7.54 -10.94 9.04
C ALA A 52 6.41 -11.23 8.02
N GLY A 53 6.73 -11.12 6.72
CA GLY A 53 5.79 -11.33 5.63
C GLY A 53 4.80 -10.17 5.39
N LYS A 54 4.99 -9.03 6.07
CA LYS A 54 4.25 -7.80 5.83
C LYS A 54 5.08 -6.80 5.04
N VAL A 55 4.38 -5.92 4.33
CA VAL A 55 4.92 -4.72 3.71
C VAL A 55 4.21 -3.56 4.39
N CYS A 56 4.94 -2.55 4.84
CA CYS A 56 4.38 -1.31 5.35
C CYS A 56 5.03 -0.11 4.65
N GLY A 57 4.26 0.95 4.40
CA GLY A 57 4.75 2.16 3.73
C GLY A 57 3.78 3.33 3.78
#